data_AF-A0A2V1HLY7-F1
#
_entry.id   AF-A0A2V1HLY7-F1
#
_cell.length_a   1.000
_cell.length_b   1.000
_cell.length_c   1.000
_cell.angle_alpha   90.00
_cell.angle_beta   90.00
_cell.angle_gamma   90.00
#
_symmetry.space_group_name_H-M   'P 1'
#
loop_
_entity.id
_entity.type
_entity.pdbx_description
1 polymer ?
#
loop_
_entity_poly.entity_id
_entity_poly.type
_entity_poly.pdbx_seq_one_letter_code
_entity_poly.pdbx_strand_id
1 'polypeptide(L)'
;MIEWFTIAQVVVAVAAGLLALVLGLIGRRPSDLTLAGPALVEILLIAQIVVAIAAPAAGNAPSGNPYEFWAYLLSAILIPAGAIAWALVDRTRWSTVVVGVACLSIAIMLYRMQIIWSVQGA
;
A
#
# COMPACT_ATOMS: atom_id res chain seq x y z
N MET A 1 -3.78 7.58 12.12
CA MET A 1 -3.00 6.36 11.88
C MET A 1 -2.47 5.88 13.21
N ILE A 2 -2.39 4.57 13.36
CA ILE A 2 -1.84 3.93 14.55
C ILE A 2 -0.47 3.41 14.12
N GLU A 3 0.58 3.80 14.84
CA GLU A 3 1.97 3.58 14.42
C GLU A 3 2.28 2.09 14.14
N TRP A 4 1.92 1.19 15.06
CA TRP A 4 2.16 -0.24 14.87
C TRP A 4 1.43 -0.80 13.64
N PHE A 5 0.23 -0.27 13.35
CA PHE A 5 -0.56 -0.71 12.19
C PHE A 5 0.11 -0.24 10.90
N THR A 6 0.56 1.01 10.85
CA THR A 6 1.37 1.52 9.73
C THR A 6 2.62 0.69 9.51
N ILE A 7 3.38 0.36 10.56
CA ILE A 7 4.58 -0.47 10.45
C ILE A 7 4.23 -1.83 9.87
N ALA A 8 3.17 -2.48 10.36
CA ALA A 8 2.71 -3.76 9.84
C ALA A 8 2.36 -3.67 8.34
N GLN A 9 1.64 -2.63 7.92
CA GLN A 9 1.29 -2.42 6.50
C GLN A 9 2.54 -2.20 5.63
N VAL A 10 3.49 -1.40 6.10
CA VAL A 10 4.76 -1.15 5.39
C VAL A 10 5.55 -2.44 5.24
N VAL A 11 5.69 -3.24 6.29
CA VAL A 11 6.39 -4.53 6.24
C VAL A 11 5.73 -5.48 5.24
N VAL A 12 4.40 -5.58 5.26
CA VAL A 12 3.64 -6.42 4.30
C VAL A 12 3.83 -5.92 2.87
N ALA A 13 3.72 -4.61 2.64
CA ALA A 13 3.88 -4.01 1.31
C ALA A 13 5.31 -4.19 0.77
N VAL A 14 6.34 -4.04 1.61
CA VAL A 14 7.73 -4.29 1.24
C VAL A 14 7.96 -5.77 0.95
N ALA A 15 7.47 -6.68 1.79
CA ALA A 15 7.64 -8.12 1.58
C ALA A 15 6.95 -8.58 0.28
N ALA A 16 5.72 -8.14 0.03
CA ALA A 16 5.00 -8.40 -1.21
C ALA A 16 5.72 -7.80 -2.43
N GLY A 17 6.19 -6.57 -2.29
CA GLY A 17 6.92 -5.85 -3.34
C GLY A 17 8.22 -6.53 -3.74
N LEU A 18 9.05 -6.89 -2.76
CA LEU A 18 10.31 -7.59 -2.99
C LEU A 18 10.08 -8.98 -3.57
N LEU A 19 9.10 -9.73 -3.06
CA LEU A 19 8.75 -11.06 -3.59
C LEU A 19 8.37 -10.98 -5.07
N ALA A 20 7.42 -10.10 -5.43
CA ALA A 20 6.98 -9.96 -6.81
C ALA A 20 8.11 -9.42 -7.71
N LEU A 21 8.90 -8.46 -7.23
CA LEU A 21 10.02 -7.92 -7.98
C LEU A 21 11.09 -8.98 -8.29
N VAL A 22 11.49 -9.77 -7.29
CA VAL A 22 12.46 -10.87 -7.47
C VAL A 22 11.92 -11.92 -8.43
N LEU A 23 10.65 -12.34 -8.27
CA LEU A 23 10.04 -13.35 -9.15
C LEU A 23 9.91 -12.85 -10.59
N GLY A 24 9.52 -11.59 -10.79
CA GLY A 24 9.45 -10.97 -12.12
C GLY A 24 10.81 -10.85 -12.79
N LEU A 25 11.85 -10.47 -12.05
CA LEU A 25 13.23 -10.35 -12.57
C LEU A 25 13.86 -11.71 -12.92
N ILE A 26 13.50 -12.78 -12.21
CA ILE A 26 13.90 -14.16 -12.55
C ILE A 26 13.04 -14.75 -13.70
N GLY A 27 12.10 -13.96 -14.24
CA GLY A 27 11.32 -14.31 -15.43
C GLY A 27 10.03 -15.07 -15.15
N ARG A 28 9.57 -15.12 -13.90
CA ARG A 28 8.27 -15.72 -13.58
C ARG A 28 7.13 -14.82 -14.05
N ARG A 29 6.07 -15.46 -14.53
CA ARG A 29 4.79 -14.80 -14.87
C ARG A 29 3.96 -14.57 -13.61
N PRO A 30 2.93 -13.71 -13.66
CA PRO A 30 2.01 -13.53 -12.55
C PRO A 30 1.38 -14.87 -12.15
N SER A 31 1.44 -15.14 -10.85
CA SER A 31 0.92 -16.34 -10.18
C SER A 31 0.12 -15.94 -8.94
N ASP A 32 -0.69 -16.84 -8.41
CA ASP A 32 -1.51 -16.59 -7.22
C ASP A 32 -0.67 -16.08 -6.05
N LEU A 33 0.56 -16.56 -5.89
CA LEU A 33 1.50 -16.08 -4.86
C LEU A 33 1.87 -14.59 -5.05
N THR A 34 2.16 -14.18 -6.29
CA THR A 34 2.51 -12.79 -6.59
C THR A 34 1.32 -11.84 -6.54
N LEU A 35 0.09 -12.35 -6.71
CA LEU A 35 -1.14 -11.57 -6.55
C LEU A 35 -1.68 -11.56 -5.11
N ALA A 36 -1.36 -12.57 -4.29
CA ALA A 36 -1.76 -12.61 -2.88
C ALA A 36 -1.16 -11.44 -2.07
N GLY A 37 0.07 -11.03 -2.41
CA GLY A 37 0.74 -9.87 -1.82
C GLY A 37 -0.05 -8.55 -1.96
N PRO A 38 -0.27 -8.03 -3.19
CA PRO A 38 -1.05 -6.82 -3.40
C PRO A 38 -2.49 -6.96 -2.90
N ALA A 39 -3.10 -8.16 -2.96
CA ALA A 39 -4.45 -8.38 -2.41
C ALA A 39 -4.48 -8.20 -0.88
N LEU A 40 -3.47 -8.70 -0.16
CA LEU A 40 -3.34 -8.48 1.28
C LEU A 40 -3.09 -6.99 1.60
N VAL A 41 -2.24 -6.32 0.82
CA VAL A 41 -2.02 -4.87 0.95
C VAL A 41 -3.33 -4.10 0.76
N GLU A 42 -4.13 -4.45 -0.25
CA GLU A 42 -5.43 -3.84 -0.51
C GLU A 42 -6.38 -3.98 0.69
N ILE A 43 -6.50 -5.19 1.26
CA ILE A 43 -7.32 -5.44 2.46
C ILE A 43 -6.87 -4.57 3.63
N LEU A 44 -5.55 -4.46 3.84
CA LEU A 44 -5.00 -3.61 4.89
C LEU A 44 -5.28 -2.13 4.64
N LEU A 45 -5.23 -1.64 3.39
CA LEU A 45 -5.57 -0.27 3.04
C LEU A 45 -7.05 0.03 3.26
N ILE A 46 -7.94 -0.93 3.00
CA ILE A 46 -9.37 -0.80 3.33
C ILE A 46 -9.54 -0.70 4.86
N ALA A 47 -8.85 -1.53 5.64
CA ALA A 47 -8.84 -1.40 7.09
C ALA A 47 -8.27 -0.04 7.55
N GLN A 48 -7.29 0.51 6.83
CA GLN A 48 -6.74 1.84 7.10
C GLN A 48 -7.77 2.97 6.93
N ILE A 49 -8.75 2.84 6.02
CA ILE A 49 -9.87 3.78 5.92
C ILE A 49 -10.67 3.79 7.23
N VAL A 50 -11.04 2.60 7.72
CA VAL A 50 -11.81 2.45 8.96
C VAL A 50 -11.04 3.07 10.13
N VAL A 51 -9.74 2.77 10.23
CA VAL A 51 -8.86 3.35 11.27
C VAL A 51 -8.77 4.88 11.13
N ALA A 52 -8.64 5.41 9.91
CA ALA A 52 -8.55 6.85 9.68
C ALA A 52 -9.84 7.60 10.07
N ILE A 53 -11.01 6.99 9.87
CA ILE A 53 -12.31 7.56 10.28
C ILE A 53 -12.50 7.45 11.80
N ALA A 54 -12.11 6.32 12.40
CA ALA A 54 -12.33 6.06 13.83
C ALA A 54 -11.32 6.76 14.75
N ALA A 55 -10.07 6.93 14.31
CA ALA A 55 -8.99 7.47 15.16
C ALA A 55 -9.27 8.87 15.75
N PRO A 56 -9.87 9.84 15.02
CA PRO A 56 -10.24 11.13 15.61
C PRO A 56 -11.25 11.01 16.76
N ALA A 57 -12.21 10.08 16.66
CA ALA A 57 -13.18 9.82 17.73
C ALA A 57 -12.54 9.19 18.97
N ALA A 58 -11.38 8.54 18.82
CA ALA A 58 -10.57 7.98 19.90
C ALA A 58 -9.50 8.95 20.44
N GLY A 59 -9.56 10.23 20.08
CA GLY A 59 -8.61 11.26 20.54
C GLY A 59 -7.28 11.30 19.77
N ASN A 60 -7.13 10.50 18.71
CA ASN A 60 -5.97 10.52 17.82
C ASN A 60 -6.33 11.23 16.50
N ALA A 61 -6.52 12.54 16.56
CA ALA A 61 -6.81 13.34 15.38
C ALA A 61 -5.55 13.57 14.51
N PRO A 62 -5.69 13.67 13.18
CA PRO A 62 -4.56 14.01 12.30
C PRO A 62 -4.03 15.41 12.61
N SER A 63 -2.71 15.56 12.75
CA SER A 63 -2.08 16.86 12.97
C SER A 63 -1.91 17.68 11.69
N GLY A 64 -1.76 17.01 10.53
CA GLY A 64 -1.52 17.66 9.24
C GLY A 64 -2.77 17.91 8.40
N ASN A 65 -2.57 18.26 7.13
CA ASN A 65 -3.66 18.57 6.19
C ASN A 65 -4.51 17.32 5.87
N PRO A 66 -5.80 17.29 6.27
CA PRO A 66 -6.66 16.14 6.02
C PRO A 66 -6.90 15.86 4.53
N TYR A 67 -6.94 16.90 3.69
CA TYR A 67 -7.16 16.73 2.24
C TYR A 67 -5.99 16.02 1.58
N GLU A 68 -4.76 16.35 1.99
CA GLU A 68 -3.55 15.67 1.50
C GLU A 68 -3.56 14.20 1.93
N PHE A 69 -3.86 13.93 3.21
CA PHE A 69 -3.96 12.56 3.72
C PHE A 69 -4.97 11.71 2.94
N TRP A 70 -6.18 12.24 2.72
CA TRP A 70 -7.23 11.52 1.99
C TRP A 70 -6.89 11.34 0.51
N ALA A 71 -6.25 12.32 -0.13
CA ALA A 71 -5.77 12.18 -1.50
C ALA A 71 -4.73 11.05 -1.63
N TYR A 72 -3.80 10.94 -0.67
CA TYR A 72 -2.86 9.82 -0.61
C TYR A 72 -3.55 8.49 -0.37
N LEU A 73 -4.46 8.39 0.62
CA LEU A 73 -5.13 7.13 0.95
C LEU A 73 -5.97 6.60 -0.21
N LEU A 74 -6.76 7.47 -0.84
CA LEU A 74 -7.59 7.10 -1.99
C LEU A 74 -6.73 6.65 -3.17
N SER A 75 -5.63 7.37 -3.44
CA SER A 75 -4.70 6.99 -4.51
C SER A 75 -4.01 5.66 -4.20
N ALA A 76 -3.63 5.43 -2.93
CA ALA A 76 -2.99 4.21 -2.47
C ALA A 76 -3.90 2.99 -2.68
N ILE A 77 -5.21 3.11 -2.46
CA ILE A 77 -6.17 2.01 -2.67
C ILE A 77 -6.28 1.64 -4.16
N LEU A 78 -6.22 2.62 -5.06
CA LEU A 78 -6.37 2.33 -6.50
C LEU A 78 -5.18 1.60 -7.10
N ILE A 79 -3.98 1.76 -6.52
CA ILE A 79 -2.73 1.21 -7.07
C ILE A 79 -2.67 -0.33 -7.01
N PRO A 80 -2.89 -1.03 -5.87
CA PRO A 80 -2.87 -2.49 -5.84
C PRO A 80 -3.99 -3.10 -6.68
N ALA A 81 -5.20 -2.52 -6.63
CA ALA A 81 -6.31 -2.94 -7.50
C ALA A 81 -5.94 -2.84 -8.99
N GLY A 82 -5.34 -1.71 -9.40
CA GLY A 82 -4.84 -1.51 -10.76
C GLY A 82 -3.71 -2.47 -11.13
N ALA A 83 -2.78 -2.73 -10.22
CA ALA A 83 -1.67 -3.66 -10.44
C ALA A 83 -2.17 -5.12 -10.58
N ILE A 84 -3.15 -5.53 -9.77
CA ILE A 84 -3.81 -6.83 -9.88
C ILE A 84 -4.54 -6.94 -11.22
N ALA A 85 -5.34 -5.95 -11.58
CA ALA A 85 -6.05 -5.94 -12.86
C ALA A 85 -5.08 -6.01 -14.05
N TRP A 86 -3.99 -5.26 -14.00
CA TRP A 86 -2.93 -5.30 -15.02
C TRP A 86 -2.27 -6.69 -15.11
N ALA A 87 -1.98 -7.32 -13.97
CA ALA A 87 -1.44 -8.69 -13.92
C ALA A 87 -2.37 -9.77 -14.48
N LEU A 88 -3.69 -9.52 -14.48
CA LEU A 88 -4.68 -10.41 -15.07
C LEU A 88 -4.81 -10.21 -16.59
N VAL A 89 -4.70 -8.98 -17.07
CA VAL A 89 -4.79 -8.61 -18.50
C VAL A 89 -3.49 -8.98 -19.24
N ASP A 90 -2.34 -8.56 -18.71
CA ASP A 90 -1.03 -8.89 -19.27
C ASP A 90 -0.29 -9.86 -18.34
N ARG A 91 -0.07 -11.09 -18.83
CA ARG A 91 0.60 -12.18 -18.09
C ARG A 91 2.08 -12.34 -18.46
N THR A 92 2.76 -11.24 -18.75
CA THR A 92 4.22 -11.22 -18.96
C THR A 92 5.00 -11.10 -17.64
N ARG A 93 6.30 -11.44 -17.67
CA ARG A 93 7.20 -11.23 -16.52
C ARG A 93 7.24 -9.78 -16.02
N TRP A 94 7.07 -8.84 -16.94
CA TRP A 94 7.07 -7.40 -16.65
C TRP A 94 5.87 -7.01 -15.81
N SER A 95 4.74 -7.66 -16.02
CA SER A 95 3.56 -7.45 -15.19
C SER A 95 3.80 -7.84 -13.72
N THR A 96 4.60 -8.88 -13.47
CA THR A 96 5.01 -9.25 -12.10
C THR A 96 5.95 -8.20 -11.48
N VAL A 97 6.84 -7.61 -12.27
CA VAL A 97 7.69 -6.49 -11.84
C VAL A 97 6.84 -5.26 -11.49
N VAL A 98 5.82 -4.94 -12.30
CA VAL A 98 4.89 -3.85 -12.04
C VAL A 98 4.15 -4.05 -10.71
N VAL A 99 3.68 -5.26 -10.42
CA VAL A 99 3.08 -5.59 -9.11
C VAL A 99 4.08 -5.32 -7.97
N GLY A 100 5.34 -5.71 -8.14
CA GLY A 100 6.40 -5.44 -7.17
C GLY A 100 6.60 -3.95 -6.90
N VAL A 101 6.74 -3.15 -7.97
CA VAL A 101 6.89 -1.69 -7.88
C VAL A 101 5.67 -1.01 -7.26
N ALA A 102 4.47 -1.48 -7.60
CA ALA A 102 3.23 -0.98 -7.02
C ALA A 102 3.22 -1.16 -5.49
N CYS A 103 3.53 -2.36 -5.00
CA CYS A 103 3.58 -2.62 -3.55
C CYS A 103 4.67 -1.80 -2.85
N LEU A 104 5.86 -1.64 -3.44
CA LEU A 104 6.92 -0.79 -2.87
C LEU A 104 6.52 0.69 -2.84
N SER A 105 5.78 1.15 -3.85
CA SER A 105 5.25 2.52 -3.89
C SER A 105 4.26 2.75 -2.74
N ILE A 106 3.40 1.77 -2.44
CA ILE A 106 2.49 1.81 -1.28
C ILE A 106 3.24 1.91 0.04
N ALA A 107 4.34 1.18 0.21
CA ALA A 107 5.17 1.30 1.42
C ALA A 107 5.64 2.74 1.66
N ILE A 108 6.08 3.43 0.60
CA ILE A 108 6.51 4.84 0.68
C ILE A 108 5.32 5.76 0.97
N MET A 109 4.17 5.52 0.32
CA MET A 109 2.95 6.30 0.56
C MET A 109 2.45 6.17 2.00
N LEU A 110 2.46 4.97 2.56
CA LEU A 110 2.09 4.73 3.96
C LEU A 110 2.98 5.50 4.94
N TYR A 111 4.30 5.50 4.69
CA TYR A 111 5.23 6.30 5.50
C TYR A 111 4.96 7.80 5.36
N ARG A 112 4.70 8.29 4.14
CA ARG A 112 4.31 9.70 3.92
C ARG A 112 3.01 10.05 4.65
N MET A 113 2.01 9.18 4.59
CA MET A 113 0.75 9.37 5.30
C MET A 113 0.93 9.38 6.82
N GLN A 114 1.83 8.56 7.36
CA GLN A 114 2.15 8.55 8.78
C GLN A 114 2.77 9.88 9.21
N ILE A 115 3.67 10.45 8.40
CA ILE A 115 4.22 11.80 8.66
C ILE A 115 3.09 12.84 8.68
N ILE A 116 2.20 12.86 7.67
CA ILE A 116 1.07 13.80 7.63
C ILE A 116 0.19 13.66 8.89
N TRP A 117 0.00 12.43 9.38
CA TRP A 117 -0.84 12.17 10.54
C TRP A 117 -0.20 12.58 11.88
N SER A 118 1.11 12.38 12.02
CA SER A 118 1.81 12.45 13.31
C SER A 118 2.76 13.63 13.48
N VAL A 119 3.24 14.23 12.39
CA VAL A 119 4.29 15.26 12.42
C VAL A 119 3.98 16.35 11.40
N GLN A 120 3.52 17.49 11.90
CA GLN A 120 3.86 18.78 11.28
C GLN A 120 4.73 19.56 12.27
N GLY A 121 6.02 19.64 11.96
CA GLY A 121 6.88 20.65 12.55
C GLY A 121 6.54 22.01 11.94
N ALA A 122 6.04 22.91 12.78
CA ALA A 122 6.38 24.32 12.78
C ALA A 122 6.50 24.76 14.24
#